data_AF-A0A535KEA0-F1
#
_entry.id   AF-A0A535KEA0-F1
#
_cell.length_a   1.000
_cell.length_b   1.000
_cell.length_c   1.000
_cell.angle_alpha   90.00
_cell.angle_beta   90.00
_cell.angle_gamma   90.00
#
_symmetry.space_group_name_H-M   'P 1'
#
loop_
_entity.id
_entity.type
_entity.pdbx_description
1 polymer ?
#
loop_
_entity_poly.entity_id
_entity_poly.type
_entity_poly.pdbx_seq_one_letter_code
_entity_poly.pdbx_strand_id
1 'polypeptide(L)'
;MLGAEWARALVVQQPGLAPAALLLGGAALAAVAVGWRAEQLGLGTSRFGLRILGGLALGAVLLLPAAARSGAAPLLPAGLAFAAIAVSIGEEIAFRGVLYAALEAVGGAPLAILGSTILWTLAHVLSHPPAFLGAVAAAGLLLALWRWACKDLVGPILGHVIADLAL
;
A
#
# COMPACT_ATOMS: atom_id res chain seq x y z
N MET A 1 -3.90 -9.88 -7.71
CA MET A 1 -3.39 -8.57 -7.25
C MET A 1 -3.39 -7.57 -8.39
N LEU A 2 -2.52 -7.68 -9.41
CA LEU A 2 -2.52 -6.77 -10.57
C LEU A 2 -3.90 -6.59 -11.23
N GLY A 3 -4.57 -7.69 -11.58
CA GLY A 3 -5.89 -7.61 -12.22
C GLY A 3 -6.96 -6.97 -11.34
N ALA A 4 -6.91 -7.17 -10.01
CA ALA A 4 -7.82 -6.52 -9.07
C ALA A 4 -7.56 -5.01 -9.00
N GLU A 5 -6.28 -4.63 -8.99
CA GLU A 5 -5.87 -3.22 -8.98
C GLU A 5 -6.20 -2.49 -10.28
N TRP A 6 -5.93 -3.10 -11.43
CA TRP A 6 -6.31 -2.52 -12.71
C TRP A 6 -7.83 -2.43 -12.86
N ALA A 7 -8.59 -3.44 -12.43
CA ALA A 7 -10.05 -3.37 -12.44
C ALA A 7 -10.55 -2.23 -11.55
N ARG A 8 -10.04 -2.10 -10.32
CA ARG A 8 -10.35 -0.99 -9.41
C ARG A 8 -10.03 0.36 -10.05
N ALA A 9 -8.83 0.51 -10.63
CA ALA A 9 -8.37 1.74 -11.28
C ALA A 9 -9.22 2.14 -12.48
N LEU A 10 -9.81 1.18 -13.21
CA LEU A 10 -10.74 1.47 -14.30
C LEU A 10 -12.14 1.85 -13.79
N VAL A 11 -12.63 1.19 -12.74
CA VAL A 11 -13.97 1.44 -12.18
C VAL A 11 -14.01 2.77 -11.41
N VAL A 12 -12.93 3.18 -10.73
CA VAL A 12 -12.88 4.44 -9.97
C VAL A 12 -13.06 5.68 -10.87
N GLN A 13 -12.75 5.56 -12.17
CA GLN A 13 -12.94 6.63 -13.16
C GLN A 13 -14.41 6.82 -13.56
N GLN A 14 -15.29 5.89 -13.17
CA GLN A 14 -16.73 5.99 -13.46
C GLN A 14 -17.42 6.93 -12.46
N PRO A 15 -18.26 7.88 -12.92
CA PRO A 15 -18.95 8.81 -12.05
C PRO A 15 -19.73 8.13 -10.93
N GLY A 16 -19.50 8.54 -9.68
CA GLY A 16 -20.23 8.05 -8.51
C GLY A 16 -19.79 6.67 -7.97
N LEU A 17 -18.87 5.97 -8.65
CA LEU A 17 -18.45 4.62 -8.25
C LEU A 17 -17.18 4.58 -7.39
N ALA A 18 -16.49 5.71 -7.21
CA ALA A 18 -15.22 5.77 -6.50
C ALA A 18 -15.24 5.14 -5.08
N PRO A 19 -16.20 5.45 -4.18
CA PRO A 19 -16.23 4.84 -2.85
C PRO A 19 -16.37 3.31 -2.92
N ALA A 20 -17.27 2.80 -3.76
CA ALA A 20 -17.50 1.37 -3.91
C ALA A 20 -16.30 0.66 -4.54
N ALA A 21 -15.68 1.26 -5.56
CA ALA A 21 -14.49 0.71 -6.21
C ALA A 21 -13.32 0.56 -5.22
N LEU A 22 -13.06 1.59 -4.42
CA LEU A 22 -12.00 1.55 -3.41
C LEU A 22 -12.29 0.52 -2.30
N LEU A 23 -13.51 0.48 -1.77
CA LEU A 23 -13.90 -0.47 -0.74
C LEU A 23 -13.82 -1.93 -1.23
N LEU A 24 -14.44 -2.22 -2.38
CA LEU A 24 -14.47 -3.57 -2.94
C LEU A 24 -13.10 -4.01 -3.45
N GLY A 25 -12.31 -3.08 -4.04
CA GLY A 25 -10.94 -3.34 -4.44
C GLY A 25 -10.05 -3.67 -3.25
N GLY A 26 -10.11 -2.87 -2.18
CA GLY A 26 -9.41 -3.13 -0.92
C GLY A 26 -9.80 -4.48 -0.31
N ALA A 27 -11.09 -4.80 -0.28
CA ALA A 27 -11.58 -6.09 0.21
C ALA A 27 -11.11 -7.27 -0.66
N ALA A 28 -11.15 -7.14 -2.00
CA ALA A 28 -10.68 -8.16 -2.93
C ALA A 28 -9.17 -8.41 -2.80
N LEU A 29 -8.39 -7.37 -2.54
CA LEU A 29 -6.97 -7.49 -2.24
C LEU A 29 -6.73 -8.14 -0.89
N ALA A 30 -7.42 -7.71 0.16
CA ALA A 30 -7.28 -8.31 1.49
C ALA A 30 -7.68 -9.79 1.49
N ALA A 31 -8.64 -10.21 0.65
CA ALA A 31 -9.08 -11.59 0.53
C ALA A 31 -7.95 -12.56 0.11
N VAL A 32 -6.87 -12.08 -0.52
CA VAL A 32 -5.72 -12.94 -0.85
C VAL A 32 -4.97 -13.45 0.39
N ALA A 33 -5.20 -12.84 1.56
CA ALA A 33 -4.63 -13.27 2.83
C ALA A 33 -5.41 -14.42 3.48
N VAL A 34 -6.56 -14.84 2.92
CA VAL A 34 -7.29 -16.00 3.43
C VAL A 34 -6.39 -17.24 3.39
N GLY A 35 -6.24 -17.89 4.54
CA GLY A 35 -5.36 -19.06 4.71
C GLY A 35 -3.94 -18.74 5.17
N TRP A 36 -3.55 -17.46 5.26
CA TRP A 36 -2.27 -17.04 5.83
C TRP A 36 -2.37 -16.75 7.32
N ARG A 37 -1.34 -17.10 8.09
CA ARG A 37 -1.25 -16.69 9.50
C ARG A 37 -0.77 -15.24 9.61
N ALA A 38 -1.33 -14.49 10.56
CA ALA A 38 -1.01 -13.09 10.78
C ALA A 38 0.51 -12.84 10.96
N GLU A 39 1.21 -13.75 11.64
CA GLU A 39 2.65 -13.65 11.88
C GLU A 39 3.47 -13.78 10.59
N GLN A 40 3.02 -14.60 9.64
CA GLN A 40 3.68 -14.77 8.34
C GLN A 40 3.60 -13.48 7.51
N LEU A 41 2.49 -12.75 7.65
CA LEU A 41 2.29 -11.48 6.96
C LEU A 41 3.05 -10.34 7.65
N GLY A 42 3.45 -10.50 8.91
CA GLY A 42 4.08 -9.45 9.71
C GLY A 42 3.10 -8.64 10.55
N LEU A 43 1.90 -9.17 10.81
CA LEU A 43 0.82 -8.55 11.61
C LEU A 43 0.87 -8.94 13.10
N GLY A 44 2.04 -9.32 13.62
CA GLY A 44 2.20 -9.63 15.04
C GLY A 44 1.89 -8.45 15.97
N THR A 45 1.50 -8.74 17.21
CA THR A 45 1.18 -7.73 18.24
C THR A 45 2.38 -7.32 19.08
N SER A 46 3.55 -7.94 18.87
CA SER A 46 4.76 -7.61 19.63
C SER A 46 5.25 -6.19 19.31
N ARG A 47 5.65 -5.46 20.35
CA ARG A 47 6.16 -4.08 20.24
C ARG A 47 5.23 -3.14 19.43
N PHE A 48 3.91 -3.34 19.56
CA PHE A 48 2.91 -2.63 18.75
C PHE A 48 3.08 -1.11 18.75
N GLY A 49 3.41 -0.49 19.90
CA GLY A 49 3.69 0.94 19.97
C GLY A 49 4.84 1.39 19.07
N LEU A 50 5.94 0.62 18.98
CA LEU A 50 7.05 0.93 18.08
C LEU A 50 6.66 0.76 16.61
N ARG A 51 5.80 -0.20 16.30
CA ARG A 51 5.26 -0.40 14.95
C ARG A 51 4.38 0.78 14.51
N ILE A 52 3.55 1.31 15.42
CA ILE A 52 2.79 2.53 15.18
C ILE A 52 3.73 3.71 14.91
N LEU A 53 4.71 3.95 15.79
CA LEU A 53 5.68 5.04 15.61
C LEU A 53 6.43 4.92 14.28
N GLY A 54 6.82 3.70 13.91
CA GLY A 54 7.43 3.41 12.61
C GLY A 54 6.51 3.72 11.44
N GLY A 55 5.23 3.38 11.54
CA GLY A 55 4.22 3.73 10.54
C GLY A 55 4.01 5.23 10.39
N LEU A 56 4.01 5.98 11.50
CA LEU A 56 3.96 7.44 11.46
C LEU A 56 5.18 8.04 10.76
N ALA A 57 6.38 7.50 11.05
CA ALA A 57 7.62 7.92 10.40
C ALA A 57 7.62 7.61 8.89
N LEU A 58 7.14 6.42 8.50
CA LEU A 58 6.94 6.06 7.10
C LEU A 58 5.95 7.03 6.42
N GLY A 59 4.81 7.30 7.06
CA GLY A 59 3.82 8.26 6.57
C GLY A 59 4.45 9.63 6.31
N ALA A 60 5.20 10.18 7.28
CA ALA A 60 5.90 11.46 7.11
C ALA A 60 6.85 11.47 5.90
N VAL A 61 7.58 10.38 5.66
CA VAL A 61 8.47 10.25 4.49
C VAL A 61 7.66 10.16 3.19
N LEU A 62 6.57 9.39 3.18
CA LEU A 62 5.71 9.23 2.01
C LEU A 62 4.96 10.51 1.62
N LEU A 63 4.81 11.45 2.55
CA LEU A 63 4.24 12.78 2.29
C LEU A 63 5.21 13.76 1.62
N LEU A 64 6.53 13.49 1.61
CA LEU A 64 7.52 14.41 1.03
C LEU A 64 7.24 14.78 -0.44
N PRO A 65 6.83 13.86 -1.33
CA PRO A 65 6.48 14.23 -2.71
C PRO A 65 5.24 15.11 -2.82
N ALA A 66 4.33 15.08 -1.84
CA ALA A 66 3.18 15.99 -1.79
C ALA A 66 3.62 17.36 -1.26
N ALA A 67 4.41 17.39 -0.18
CA ALA A 67 4.96 18.62 0.41
C ALA A 67 5.88 19.41 -0.53
N ALA A 68 6.55 18.73 -1.47
CA ALA A 68 7.41 19.36 -2.47
C ALA A 68 6.64 20.03 -3.63
N ARG A 69 5.33 19.78 -3.78
CA ARG A 69 4.53 20.44 -4.83
C ARG A 69 4.16 21.85 -4.36
N SER A 70 4.36 22.85 -5.21
CA SER A 70 3.94 24.22 -4.94
C SER A 70 2.42 24.35 -5.05
N GLY A 71 1.70 23.95 -4.01
CA GLY A 71 0.24 24.04 -3.91
C GLY A 71 -0.25 23.36 -2.62
N ALA A 72 -1.45 23.72 -2.17
CA ALA A 72 -2.09 22.96 -1.09
C ALA A 72 -2.30 21.52 -1.59
N ALA A 73 -1.84 20.54 -0.81
CA ALA A 73 -2.21 19.16 -1.08
C ALA A 73 -3.74 19.08 -1.06
N PRO A 74 -4.40 18.58 -2.12
CA PRO A 74 -5.83 18.31 -2.06
C PRO A 74 -6.06 17.40 -0.87
N LEU A 75 -6.97 17.78 0.03
CA LEU A 75 -7.44 16.85 1.03
C LEU A 75 -8.51 16.00 0.37
N LEU A 76 -8.36 14.68 0.46
CA LEU A 76 -9.38 13.74 0.05
C LEU A 76 -10.72 14.12 0.72
N PRO A 77 -11.83 14.26 -0.06
CA PRO A 77 -13.13 14.57 0.53
C PRO A 77 -13.44 13.61 1.68
N ALA A 78 -13.91 14.12 2.81
CA ALA A 78 -14.12 13.32 4.02
C ALA A 78 -14.99 12.06 3.77
N GLY A 79 -15.92 12.11 2.81
CA GLY A 79 -16.75 10.97 2.41
C GLY A 79 -16.00 9.81 1.75
N LEU A 80 -14.76 10.02 1.30
CA LEU A 80 -13.91 8.99 0.69
C LEU A 80 -12.82 8.46 1.63
N ALA A 81 -12.59 9.10 2.79
CA ALA A 81 -11.52 8.74 3.70
C ALA A 81 -11.59 7.27 4.14
N PHE A 82 -12.78 6.77 4.48
CA PHE A 82 -12.96 5.37 4.85
C PHE A 82 -12.63 4.41 3.70
N ALA A 83 -13.00 4.77 2.47
CA ALA A 83 -12.73 3.97 1.29
C ALA A 83 -11.23 3.97 0.94
N ALA A 84 -10.56 5.12 1.09
CA ALA A 84 -9.11 5.23 0.97
C ALA A 84 -8.39 4.33 1.99
N ILE A 85 -8.75 4.43 3.28
CA ILE A 85 -8.20 3.57 4.33
C ILE A 85 -8.34 2.08 3.98
N ALA A 86 -9.52 1.67 3.52
CA ALA A 86 -9.79 0.28 3.18
C ALA A 86 -8.92 -0.22 2.02
N VAL A 87 -8.75 0.59 0.96
CA VAL A 87 -7.87 0.20 -0.16
C VAL A 87 -6.41 0.16 0.26
N SER A 88 -5.91 1.14 1.03
CA SER A 88 -4.50 1.16 1.45
C SER A 88 -4.16 -0.07 2.31
N ILE A 89 -5.08 -0.47 3.20
CA ILE A 89 -4.96 -1.70 4.01
C ILE A 89 -4.92 -2.93 3.10
N GLY A 90 -5.87 -3.04 2.17
CA GLY A 90 -5.94 -4.17 1.24
C GLY A 90 -4.68 -4.29 0.38
N GLU A 91 -4.19 -3.17 -0.14
CA GLU A 91 -2.97 -3.08 -0.94
C GLU A 91 -1.75 -3.54 -0.16
N GLU A 92 -1.56 -3.08 1.08
CA GLU A 92 -0.42 -3.53 1.89
C GLU A 92 -0.52 -4.99 2.30
N ILE A 93 -1.72 -5.49 2.65
CA ILE A 93 -1.95 -6.91 2.91
C ILE A 93 -1.60 -7.76 1.68
N ALA A 94 -1.99 -7.32 0.49
CA ALA A 94 -1.71 -8.04 -0.74
C ALA A 94 -0.21 -8.00 -1.10
N PHE A 95 0.38 -6.81 -1.19
CA PHE A 95 1.73 -6.63 -1.74
C PHE A 95 2.84 -6.86 -0.69
N ARG A 96 2.73 -6.33 0.53
CA ARG A 96 3.76 -6.47 1.59
C ARG A 96 3.46 -7.60 2.56
N GLY A 97 2.22 -8.06 2.62
CA GLY A 97 1.84 -9.29 3.31
C GLY A 97 2.09 -10.51 2.42
N VAL A 98 1.09 -10.85 1.61
CA VAL A 98 0.99 -12.15 0.93
C VAL A 98 2.02 -12.31 -0.19
N LEU A 99 2.10 -11.37 -1.12
CA LEU A 99 3.03 -11.44 -2.25
C LEU A 99 4.48 -11.45 -1.76
N TYR A 100 4.82 -10.52 -0.86
CA TYR A 100 6.14 -10.46 -0.27
C TYR A 100 6.49 -11.80 0.41
N ALA A 101 5.62 -12.35 1.26
CA ALA A 101 5.89 -13.60 1.96
C ALA A 101 6.03 -14.79 0.99
N ALA A 102 5.21 -14.85 -0.06
CA ALA A 102 5.32 -15.89 -1.08
C ALA A 102 6.64 -15.82 -1.86
N LEU A 103 7.07 -14.61 -2.25
CA LEU A 103 8.34 -14.40 -2.93
C LEU A 103 9.54 -14.68 -2.01
N GLU A 104 9.45 -14.28 -0.73
CA GLU A 104 10.49 -14.56 0.28
C GLU A 104 10.68 -16.06 0.48
N ALA A 105 9.58 -16.83 0.49
CA ALA A 105 9.64 -18.28 0.63
C ALA A 105 10.32 -18.99 -0.56
N VAL A 106 10.27 -18.40 -1.76
CA VAL A 106 10.84 -19.01 -2.97
C VAL A 106 12.27 -18.53 -3.24
N GLY A 107 12.57 -17.25 -3.04
CA GLY A 107 13.86 -16.65 -3.44
C GLY A 107 14.47 -15.71 -2.41
N GLY A 108 13.98 -15.73 -1.17
CA GLY A 108 14.49 -14.92 -0.07
C GLY A 108 14.20 -13.42 -0.21
N ALA A 109 14.85 -12.64 0.64
CA ALA A 109 14.59 -11.21 0.76
C ALA A 109 14.80 -10.41 -0.54
N PRO A 110 15.86 -10.61 -1.35
CA PRO A 110 16.05 -9.82 -2.57
C PRO A 110 14.89 -10.00 -3.56
N LEU A 111 14.41 -11.24 -3.75
CA LEU A 111 13.28 -11.50 -4.64
C LEU A 111 11.99 -10.88 -4.10
N ALA A 112 11.75 -10.97 -2.79
CA ALA A 112 10.58 -10.36 -2.16
C ALA A 112 10.57 -8.84 -2.29
N ILE A 113 11.71 -8.18 -2.01
CA ILE A 113 11.84 -6.73 -2.09
C ILE A 113 11.65 -6.24 -3.52
N LEU A 114 12.42 -6.78 -4.47
CA LEU A 114 12.36 -6.33 -5.86
C LEU A 114 11.06 -6.74 -6.54
N GLY A 115 10.63 -7.99 -6.36
CA GLY A 115 9.42 -8.53 -7.00
C GLY A 115 8.15 -7.82 -6.52
N SER A 116 7.99 -7.61 -5.21
CA SER A 116 6.83 -6.86 -4.70
C SER A 116 6.86 -5.39 -5.13
N THR A 117 8.04 -4.75 -5.19
CA THR A 117 8.20 -3.37 -5.67
C THR A 117 7.84 -3.22 -7.15
N ILE A 118 8.30 -4.15 -8.00
CA ILE A 118 7.98 -4.14 -9.43
C ILE A 118 6.48 -4.33 -9.64
N LEU A 119 5.90 -5.36 -9.01
CA LEU A 119 4.47 -5.65 -9.15
C LEU A 119 3.59 -4.54 -8.56
N TRP A 120 4.03 -3.90 -7.48
CA TRP A 120 3.41 -2.70 -6.93
C TRP A 120 3.37 -1.57 -7.95
N THR A 121 4.52 -1.24 -8.54
CA THR A 121 4.64 -0.17 -9.54
C THR A 121 3.77 -0.46 -10.76
N LEU A 122 3.75 -1.73 -11.21
CA LEU A 122 2.90 -2.17 -12.30
C LEU A 122 1.40 -2.08 -11.98
N ALA A 123 1.00 -2.34 -10.74
CA ALA A 123 -0.40 -2.22 -10.31
C ALA A 123 -0.92 -0.77 -10.46
N HIS A 124 -0.02 0.19 -10.33
CA HIS A 124 -0.31 1.61 -10.25
C HIS A 124 -0.21 2.36 -11.58
N VAL A 125 0.15 1.70 -12.68
CA VAL A 125 0.31 2.35 -14.00
C VAL A 125 -0.97 3.00 -14.54
N LEU A 126 -2.14 2.50 -14.13
CA LEU A 126 -3.43 3.07 -14.53
C LEU A 126 -3.94 4.13 -13.54
N SER A 127 -3.41 4.16 -12.32
CA SER A 127 -3.85 5.05 -11.24
C SER A 127 -3.05 6.35 -11.18
N HIS A 128 -1.85 6.39 -11.78
CA HIS A 128 -0.95 7.54 -11.74
C HIS A 128 -0.38 7.89 -13.12
N PRO A 129 -0.06 9.17 -13.37
CA PRO A 129 0.62 9.55 -14.60
C PRO A 129 2.04 8.92 -14.66
N PRO A 130 2.57 8.61 -15.86
CA PRO A 130 3.88 7.96 -16.00
C PRO A 130 5.03 8.66 -15.26
N ALA A 131 5.03 9.99 -15.24
CA ALA A 131 6.04 10.78 -14.55
C ALA A 131 6.06 10.58 -13.02
N PHE A 132 4.96 10.11 -12.42
CA PHE A 132 4.86 9.84 -10.99
C PHE A 132 5.26 8.40 -10.61
N LEU A 133 5.40 7.49 -11.59
CA LEU A 133 5.72 6.08 -11.32
C LEU A 133 7.07 5.88 -10.63
N GLY A 134 8.02 6.80 -10.80
CA GLY A 134 9.27 6.79 -10.03
C GLY A 134 9.04 6.96 -8.53
N ALA A 135 8.14 7.85 -8.13
CA ALA A 135 7.76 8.04 -6.73
C ALA A 135 6.98 6.83 -6.18
N VAL A 136 6.09 6.25 -7.00
CA VAL A 136 5.37 5.01 -6.67
C VAL A 136 6.34 3.85 -6.45
N ALA A 137 7.35 3.70 -7.31
CA ALA A 137 8.39 2.68 -7.17
C ALA A 137 9.27 2.91 -5.93
N ALA A 138 9.61 4.16 -5.61
CA ALA A 138 10.36 4.51 -4.41
C ALA A 138 9.57 4.20 -3.12
N ALA A 139 8.29 4.55 -3.06
CA ALA A 139 7.39 4.14 -1.98
C ALA A 139 7.27 2.60 -1.91
N GLY A 140 7.10 1.99 -3.08
CA GLY A 140 7.31 0.59 -3.42
C GLY A 140 8.39 -0.09 -2.58
N LEU A 141 9.61 0.36 -2.87
CA LEU A 141 10.86 -0.11 -2.31
C LEU A 141 10.99 0.20 -0.82
N LEU A 142 10.64 1.40 -0.38
CA LEU A 142 10.72 1.81 1.03
C LEU A 142 9.90 0.88 1.92
N LEU A 143 8.64 0.63 1.54
CA LEU A 143 7.73 -0.23 2.30
C LEU A 143 8.21 -1.70 2.30
N ALA A 144 8.76 -2.17 1.18
CA ALA A 144 9.34 -3.52 1.10
C ALA A 144 10.60 -3.68 1.96
N LEU A 145 11.48 -2.67 1.97
CA LEU A 145 12.66 -2.63 2.83
C LEU A 145 12.28 -2.56 4.31
N TRP A 146 11.25 -1.79 4.66
CA TRP A 146 10.71 -1.75 6.02
C TRP A 146 10.18 -3.13 6.44
N ARG A 147 9.36 -3.75 5.59
CA ARG A 147 8.82 -5.10 5.83
C ARG A 147 9.94 -6.12 6.06
N TRP A 148 11.04 -6.00 5.33
CA TRP A 148 12.23 -6.84 5.53
C TRP A 148 12.94 -6.56 6.85
N ALA A 149 13.33 -5.31 7.09
CA ALA A 149 14.19 -4.91 8.20
C ALA A 149 13.48 -5.02 9.56
N CYS A 150 12.20 -4.64 9.60
CA CYS A 150 11.41 -4.60 10.84
C CYS A 150 10.52 -5.84 11.02
N LYS A 151 10.43 -6.71 10.01
CA LYS A 151 9.50 -7.86 9.98
C LYS A 151 8.06 -7.43 10.34
N ASP A 152 7.66 -6.28 9.81
CA ASP A 152 6.49 -5.52 10.22
C ASP A 152 5.64 -5.11 9.03
N LEU A 153 4.33 -5.38 9.13
CA LEU A 153 3.31 -4.93 8.16
C LEU A 153 2.43 -3.81 8.71
N VAL A 154 2.41 -3.59 10.03
CA VAL A 154 1.60 -2.53 10.65
C VAL A 154 2.15 -1.16 10.26
N GLY A 155 3.47 -0.98 10.31
CA GLY A 155 4.13 0.25 9.85
C GLY A 155 3.78 0.59 8.40
N PRO A 156 3.97 -0.32 7.43
CA PRO A 156 3.58 -0.11 6.04
C PRO A 156 2.11 0.26 5.84
N ILE A 157 1.19 -0.46 6.51
CA ILE A 157 -0.25 -0.14 6.46
C ILE A 157 -0.51 1.30 6.93
N LEU A 158 0.00 1.68 8.09
CA LEU A 158 -0.23 3.01 8.65
C LEU A 158 0.40 4.11 7.80
N GLY A 159 1.63 3.90 7.34
CA GLY A 159 2.33 4.85 6.48
C GLY A 159 1.59 5.09 5.16
N HIS A 160 1.07 4.00 4.56
CA HIS A 160 0.30 4.09 3.33
C HIS A 160 -1.05 4.77 3.53
N VAL A 161 -1.79 4.42 4.58
CA VAL A 161 -3.05 5.10 4.94
C VAL A 161 -2.84 6.61 5.11
N ILE A 162 -1.77 7.03 5.79
CA ILE A 162 -1.45 8.45 5.98
C ILE A 162 -1.16 9.13 4.64
N ALA A 163 -0.40 8.47 3.77
CA ALA A 163 -0.09 8.99 2.45
C ALA A 163 -1.36 9.18 1.61
N ASP A 164 -2.24 8.19 1.58
CA ASP A 164 -3.49 8.24 0.81
C ASP A 164 -4.47 9.26 1.37
N LEU A 165 -4.58 9.42 2.69
CA LEU A 165 -5.48 10.43 3.28
C LEU A 165 -5.05 11.88 3.02
N ALA A 166 -3.79 12.10 2.65
CA ALA A 166 -3.21 13.42 2.42
C ALA A 166 -3.05 13.79 0.94
N LEU A 167 -3.50 12.92 0.03
CA LEU A 167 -3.49 13.11 -1.43
C LEU A 167 -4.89 13.50 -1.96
#